data_AF-A0A6I5L4F5-F1
#
_entry.id   AF-A0A6I5L4F5-F1
#
_cell.length_a   1.000
_cell.length_b   1.000
_cell.length_c   1.000
_cell.angle_alpha   90.00
_cell.angle_beta   90.00
_cell.angle_gamma   90.00
#
_symmetry.space_group_name_H-M   'P 1'
#
loop_
_entity.id
_entity.type
_entity.pdbx_description
1 polymer ?
#
loop_
_entity_poly.entity_id
_entity_poly.type
_entity_poly.pdbx_seq_one_letter_code
_entity_poly.pdbx_strand_id
1 'polypeptide(L)'
;MYRFRTIECLLDKYNELENQEIYFASPEELNDPMEGLRDVFWKGDRIVWKNLIINYLKSLERVFVLTILLNDSKSITDDDLVVSSGLLRYASPQRKFLVKEIIDQTFKTKFIRELPIRLSKRRTPIRRSELLSYLQTIHPFFLNSISEIYYKHKLTYKLQYHQDLGQFESVIEKSGFLHELFNKLEEENNKGQSDIFFNTIGLYIQSNKLHIEFKHWEGESKSNAFYLVSEFPNRFVTKLENDIYPDWYSASFLESNENSAVWGHYGDNHKGVCLKFKPILNEGKLALNLNTEYGYGSGPIIGMRPHTFRKIEYHNKHVEIDFFRSMGRLPKIELDKLWYEDPDGNKSVCASHFDSPEKEEEWQEEYWKNFNDSLKIKLREWSYENEYRLVVHGDFIDYSTKDSRKLRYDFKDLESITFGIKTPNSAKLQIMKIIDKKCKENSRKEFDFYQAYYSKDKGQIESFKMTF
;
A
#
# COMPACT_ATOMS: atom_id res chain seq x y z
N MET A 1 2.23 25.66 -11.67
CA MET A 1 1.58 24.37 -11.37
C MET A 1 0.11 24.60 -11.11
N TYR A 2 -0.77 23.86 -11.75
CA TYR A 2 -2.22 24.05 -11.69
C TYR A 2 -2.88 23.01 -10.80
N ARG A 3 -3.79 23.40 -9.91
CA ARG A 3 -4.54 22.46 -9.05
C ARG A 3 -6.02 22.75 -9.15
N PHE A 4 -6.79 21.75 -9.59
CA PHE A 4 -8.23 21.85 -9.73
C PHE A 4 -8.91 21.55 -8.40
N ARG A 5 -9.95 22.30 -8.06
CA ARG A 5 -10.79 22.06 -6.88
C ARG A 5 -12.26 22.31 -7.20
N THR A 6 -13.11 21.52 -6.58
CA THR A 6 -14.55 21.76 -6.57
C THR A 6 -14.87 22.96 -5.67
N ILE A 7 -16.02 23.62 -5.92
CA ILE A 7 -16.46 24.74 -5.07
C ILE A 7 -16.76 24.26 -3.65
N GLU A 8 -17.35 23.07 -3.51
CA GLU A 8 -17.68 22.46 -2.21
C GLU A 8 -16.43 22.27 -1.34
N CYS A 9 -15.33 21.76 -1.89
CA CYS A 9 -14.09 21.60 -1.14
C CYS A 9 -13.46 22.96 -0.79
N LEU A 10 -13.47 23.90 -1.75
CA LEU A 10 -12.80 25.17 -1.61
C LEU A 10 -13.47 26.11 -0.59
N LEU A 11 -14.80 26.08 -0.52
CA LEU A 11 -15.63 26.96 0.31
C LEU A 11 -16.32 26.20 1.43
N ASP A 12 -17.32 25.38 1.12
CA ASP A 12 -18.31 24.95 2.12
C ASP A 12 -17.81 23.86 3.06
N LYS A 13 -17.33 22.74 2.50
CA LYS A 13 -17.06 21.51 3.26
C LYS A 13 -15.76 21.53 4.03
N TYR A 14 -14.72 22.14 3.44
CA TYR A 14 -13.37 22.12 4.00
C TYR A 14 -12.73 23.50 4.11
N ASN A 15 -13.31 24.56 3.51
CA ASN A 15 -12.78 25.93 3.55
C ASN A 15 -11.30 26.02 3.13
N GLU A 16 -10.87 25.20 2.17
CA GLU A 16 -9.46 25.00 1.82
C GLU A 16 -8.76 26.31 1.42
N LEU A 17 -9.48 27.22 0.74
CA LEU A 17 -8.91 28.50 0.33
C LEU A 17 -8.69 29.46 1.51
N GLU A 18 -9.67 29.54 2.42
CA GLU A 18 -9.57 30.37 3.63
C GLU A 18 -8.45 29.87 4.54
N ASN A 19 -8.33 28.55 4.68
CA ASN A 19 -7.33 27.90 5.54
C ASN A 19 -5.93 27.81 4.89
N GLN A 20 -5.85 28.03 3.57
CA GLN A 20 -4.66 27.83 2.72
C GLN A 20 -4.16 26.39 2.74
N GLU A 21 -5.07 25.42 2.58
CA GLU A 21 -4.80 24.00 2.76
C GLU A 21 -4.70 23.22 1.44
N ILE A 22 -3.68 22.37 1.36
CA ILE A 22 -3.54 21.31 0.37
C ILE A 22 -3.68 19.97 1.08
N TYR A 23 -4.74 19.25 0.75
CA TYR A 23 -4.96 17.89 1.22
C TYR A 23 -4.16 16.90 0.37
N PHE A 24 -3.48 15.97 1.06
CA PHE A 24 -2.75 14.85 0.47
C PHE A 24 -3.62 13.58 0.57
N ALA A 25 -4.08 13.11 -0.58
CA ALA A 25 -4.95 11.95 -0.73
C ALA A 25 -4.17 10.65 -0.48
N SER A 26 -4.80 9.66 0.15
CA SER A 26 -4.26 8.30 0.24
C SER A 26 -4.41 7.58 -1.11
N PRO A 27 -3.71 6.44 -1.33
CA PRO A 27 -3.80 5.71 -2.60
C PRO A 27 -5.23 5.29 -2.96
N GLU A 28 -6.05 4.97 -1.96
CA GLU A 28 -7.46 4.57 -2.13
C GLU A 28 -8.37 5.75 -2.55
N GLU A 29 -7.90 6.99 -2.39
CA GLU A 29 -8.60 8.22 -2.79
C GLU A 29 -8.20 8.69 -4.19
N LEU A 30 -7.25 8.00 -4.86
CA LEU A 30 -6.78 8.33 -6.22
C LEU A 30 -7.72 7.78 -7.30
N ASN A 31 -7.67 8.40 -8.49
CA ASN A 31 -8.57 8.05 -9.58
C ASN A 31 -8.17 6.79 -10.34
N ASP A 32 -6.88 6.47 -10.41
CA ASP A 32 -6.40 5.22 -10.97
C ASP A 32 -6.05 4.24 -9.83
N PRO A 33 -6.79 3.12 -9.68
CA PRO A 33 -6.55 2.16 -8.62
C PRO A 33 -5.23 1.39 -8.76
N MET A 34 -4.56 1.48 -9.91
CA MET A 34 -3.25 0.85 -10.14
C MET A 34 -2.09 1.74 -9.67
N GLU A 35 -2.36 2.96 -9.21
CA GLU A 35 -1.33 3.86 -8.73
C GLU A 35 -0.70 3.40 -7.43
N GLY A 36 0.63 3.48 -7.34
CA GLY A 36 1.39 2.95 -6.22
C GLY A 36 1.43 1.42 -6.15
N LEU A 37 0.82 0.72 -7.11
CA LEU A 37 0.94 -0.73 -7.25
C LEU A 37 2.39 -1.10 -7.53
N ARG A 38 2.88 -2.10 -6.80
CA ARG A 38 4.22 -2.67 -6.91
C ARG A 38 4.08 -4.12 -7.33
N ASP A 39 4.90 -4.54 -8.27
CA ASP A 39 4.94 -5.94 -8.69
C ASP A 39 5.87 -6.71 -7.74
N VAL A 40 5.33 -7.10 -6.60
CA VAL A 40 6.08 -7.80 -5.55
C VAL A 40 6.28 -9.26 -5.92
N PHE A 41 7.51 -9.74 -5.74
CA PHE A 41 7.88 -11.14 -5.88
C PHE A 41 8.72 -11.64 -4.71
N TRP A 42 8.82 -12.96 -4.63
CA TRP A 42 9.60 -13.67 -3.62
C TRP A 42 10.63 -14.56 -4.30
N LYS A 43 11.91 -14.31 -4.02
CA LYS A 43 13.02 -15.16 -4.46
C LYS A 43 14.09 -15.27 -3.39
N GLY A 44 14.29 -16.48 -2.87
CA GLY A 44 15.22 -16.69 -1.78
C GLY A 44 15.60 -18.15 -1.57
N ASP A 45 16.50 -18.34 -0.62
CA ASP A 45 16.93 -19.68 -0.20
C ASP A 45 15.93 -20.34 0.75
N ARG A 46 16.25 -21.55 1.19
CA ARG A 46 15.44 -22.33 2.11
C ARG A 46 15.18 -21.60 3.44
N ILE A 47 16.09 -20.76 3.92
CA ILE A 47 16.01 -20.10 5.23
C ILE A 47 14.86 -19.09 5.21
N VAL A 48 14.87 -18.14 4.28
CA VAL A 48 13.79 -17.13 4.18
C VAL A 48 12.44 -17.75 3.85
N TRP A 49 12.40 -18.82 3.05
CA TRP A 49 11.15 -19.55 2.78
C TRP A 49 10.60 -20.27 4.02
N LYS A 50 11.46 -20.93 4.80
CA LYS A 50 11.06 -21.56 6.06
C LYS A 50 10.56 -20.50 7.05
N ASN A 51 11.25 -19.37 7.11
CA ASN A 51 10.90 -18.26 7.99
C ASN A 51 9.60 -17.55 7.59
N LEU A 52 9.31 -17.41 6.29
CA LEU A 52 8.00 -16.95 5.79
C LEU A 52 6.88 -17.83 6.34
N ILE A 53 7.03 -19.15 6.22
CA ILE A 53 6.04 -20.12 6.70
C ILE A 53 5.89 -20.06 8.23
N ILE A 54 7.00 -19.90 8.96
CA ILE A 54 6.96 -19.75 10.42
C ILE A 54 6.29 -18.43 10.82
N ASN A 55 6.55 -17.32 10.14
CA ASN A 55 5.94 -16.02 10.43
C ASN A 55 4.45 -16.03 10.09
N TYR A 56 4.05 -16.71 9.02
CA TYR A 56 2.64 -17.00 8.72
C TYR A 56 1.97 -17.73 9.89
N LEU A 57 2.57 -18.81 10.37
CA LEU A 57 2.03 -19.61 11.47
C LEU A 57 1.94 -18.82 12.80
N LYS A 58 2.94 -18.00 13.11
CA LYS A 58 2.92 -17.10 14.29
C LYS A 58 1.82 -16.06 14.19
N SER A 59 1.64 -15.47 13.00
CA SER A 59 0.58 -14.50 12.74
C SER A 59 -0.80 -15.17 12.84
N LEU A 60 -0.93 -16.39 12.33
CA LEU A 60 -2.15 -17.17 12.38
C LEU A 60 -2.53 -17.57 13.81
N GLU A 61 -1.57 -18.02 14.62
CA GLU A 61 -1.79 -18.32 16.05
C GLU A 61 -2.36 -17.10 16.79
N ARG A 62 -1.84 -15.91 16.51
CA ARG A 62 -2.36 -14.68 17.12
C ARG A 62 -3.82 -14.44 16.74
N VAL A 63 -4.16 -14.53 15.45
CA VAL A 63 -5.54 -14.32 14.98
C VAL A 63 -6.47 -15.42 15.49
N PHE A 64 -5.99 -16.65 15.62
CA PHE A 64 -6.71 -17.77 16.23
C PHE A 64 -7.08 -17.46 17.69
N VAL A 65 -6.11 -16.97 18.47
CA VAL A 65 -6.36 -16.54 19.87
C VAL A 65 -7.38 -15.41 19.92
N LEU A 66 -7.23 -14.39 19.09
CA LEU A 66 -8.18 -13.27 19.03
C LEU A 66 -9.59 -13.73 18.67
N THR A 67 -9.72 -14.70 17.76
CA THR A 67 -11.02 -15.27 17.37
C THR A 67 -11.70 -15.95 18.56
N ILE A 68 -10.94 -16.68 19.39
CA ILE A 68 -11.49 -17.31 20.60
C ILE A 68 -11.88 -16.28 21.65
N LEU A 69 -11.02 -15.28 21.88
CA LEU A 69 -11.21 -14.29 22.94
C LEU A 69 -12.34 -13.30 22.63
N LEU A 70 -12.41 -12.83 21.38
CA LEU A 70 -13.40 -11.83 20.95
C LEU A 70 -14.72 -12.48 20.55
N ASN A 71 -14.72 -13.76 20.17
CA ASN A 71 -15.83 -14.38 19.44
C ASN A 71 -16.28 -13.43 18.32
N ASP A 72 -17.56 -13.12 18.16
CA ASP A 72 -18.03 -12.06 17.24
C ASP A 72 -18.43 -10.74 17.94
N SER A 73 -17.97 -10.52 19.19
CA SER A 73 -18.27 -9.28 19.94
C SER A 73 -17.51 -8.05 19.41
N LYS A 74 -16.35 -8.28 18.79
CA LYS A 74 -15.57 -7.28 18.06
C LYS A 74 -14.98 -7.93 16.82
N SER A 75 -15.17 -7.32 15.66
CA SER A 75 -14.59 -7.82 14.41
C SER A 75 -13.06 -7.69 14.43
N ILE A 76 -12.39 -8.75 14.00
CA ILE A 76 -10.96 -8.76 13.67
C ILE A 76 -10.78 -8.01 12.35
N THR A 77 -9.76 -7.17 12.32
CA THR A 77 -9.42 -6.32 11.17
C THR A 77 -7.96 -6.54 10.77
N ASP A 78 -7.56 -5.96 9.64
CA ASP A 78 -6.18 -6.05 9.15
C ASP A 78 -5.16 -5.37 10.09
N ASP A 79 -5.62 -4.47 10.99
CA ASP A 79 -4.81 -3.87 12.05
C ASP A 79 -4.45 -4.86 13.17
N ASP A 80 -5.24 -5.93 13.35
CA ASP A 80 -4.98 -6.97 14.35
C ASP A 80 -3.92 -7.99 13.86
N LEU A 81 -3.70 -8.04 12.54
CA LEU A 81 -2.77 -8.92 11.85
C LEU A 81 -1.34 -8.38 11.96
N VAL A 82 -0.40 -9.26 12.27
CA VAL A 82 1.00 -8.89 12.53
C VAL A 82 1.94 -9.74 11.69
N VAL A 83 2.81 -9.12 10.89
CA VAL A 83 3.79 -9.82 10.03
C VAL A 83 5.25 -9.41 10.28
N SER A 84 5.48 -8.47 11.19
CA SER A 84 6.76 -7.77 11.37
C SER A 84 7.18 -7.74 12.85
N SER A 85 7.72 -6.62 13.36
CA SER A 85 8.23 -6.44 14.73
C SER A 85 7.28 -6.96 15.82
N GLY A 86 5.97 -6.82 15.61
CA GLY A 86 4.97 -7.29 16.58
C GLY A 86 5.01 -8.81 16.83
N LEU A 87 5.60 -9.61 15.92
CA LEU A 87 5.82 -11.05 16.12
C LEU A 87 6.88 -11.34 17.18
N LEU A 88 7.81 -10.40 17.41
CA LEU A 88 8.84 -10.49 18.45
C LEU A 88 8.38 -9.89 19.78
N ARG A 89 7.47 -8.91 19.73
CA ARG A 89 6.95 -8.21 20.91
C ARG A 89 5.94 -9.11 21.65
N TYR A 90 6.01 -9.14 22.97
CA TYR A 90 5.04 -9.80 23.86
C TYR A 90 5.04 -11.34 23.90
N ALA A 91 6.18 -11.98 23.63
CA ALA A 91 6.32 -13.42 23.78
C ALA A 91 6.74 -13.81 25.21
N SER A 92 5.77 -14.11 26.08
CA SER A 92 6.06 -14.75 27.37
C SER A 92 6.79 -16.08 27.16
N PRO A 93 7.61 -16.56 28.12
CA PRO A 93 8.26 -17.87 28.00
C PRO A 93 7.28 -19.00 27.66
N GLN A 94 6.07 -18.96 28.23
CA GLN A 94 4.99 -19.93 27.97
C GLN A 94 4.50 -19.85 26.52
N ARG A 95 4.28 -18.64 25.99
CA ARG A 95 3.86 -18.47 24.60
C ARG A 95 4.95 -18.90 23.63
N LYS A 96 6.23 -18.61 23.92
CA LYS A 96 7.37 -19.08 23.11
C LYS A 96 7.41 -20.60 23.05
N PHE A 97 7.21 -21.27 24.19
CA PHE A 97 7.14 -22.73 24.26
C PHE A 97 5.97 -23.28 23.43
N LEU A 98 4.77 -22.72 23.61
CA LEU A 98 3.56 -23.15 22.89
C LEU A 98 3.74 -23.00 21.38
N VAL A 99 4.18 -21.83 20.91
CA VAL A 99 4.41 -21.56 19.48
C VAL A 99 5.49 -22.48 18.92
N LYS A 100 6.56 -22.77 19.67
CA LYS A 100 7.57 -23.75 19.25
C LYS A 100 6.96 -25.13 19.07
N GLU A 101 6.13 -25.59 20.00
CA GLU A 101 5.46 -26.89 19.89
C GLU A 101 4.51 -26.96 18.69
N ILE A 102 3.79 -25.86 18.39
CA ILE A 102 2.95 -25.75 17.19
C ILE A 102 3.80 -25.84 15.92
N ILE A 103 4.93 -25.13 15.86
CA ILE A 103 5.88 -25.20 14.73
C ILE A 103 6.37 -26.64 14.58
N ASP A 104 6.85 -27.27 15.64
CA ASP A 104 7.40 -28.63 15.61
C ASP A 104 6.34 -29.65 15.17
N GLN A 105 5.09 -29.52 15.63
CA GLN A 105 3.96 -30.35 15.20
C GLN A 105 3.66 -30.15 13.71
N THR A 106 3.57 -28.91 13.26
CA THR A 106 3.24 -28.54 11.89
C THR A 106 4.27 -29.08 10.88
N PHE A 107 5.57 -29.02 11.22
CA PHE A 107 6.64 -29.50 10.35
C PHE A 107 6.85 -31.03 10.38
N LYS A 108 6.02 -31.80 11.10
CA LYS A 108 5.96 -33.27 10.96
C LYS A 108 5.34 -33.69 9.63
N THR A 109 4.38 -32.92 9.12
CA THR A 109 3.77 -33.12 7.80
C THR A 109 4.85 -33.03 6.72
N LYS A 110 4.99 -34.09 5.93
CA LYS A 110 6.10 -34.23 4.96
C LYS A 110 6.09 -33.10 3.93
N PHE A 111 4.93 -32.80 3.37
CA PHE A 111 4.78 -31.73 2.39
C PHE A 111 5.25 -30.37 2.93
N ILE A 112 4.81 -30.00 4.13
CA ILE A 112 5.16 -28.71 4.77
C ILE A 112 6.66 -28.63 5.04
N ARG A 113 7.26 -29.73 5.51
CA ARG A 113 8.72 -29.82 5.75
C ARG A 113 9.56 -29.65 4.49
N GLU A 114 9.09 -30.18 3.36
CA GLU A 114 9.80 -30.12 2.09
C GLU A 114 9.52 -28.81 1.32
N LEU A 115 8.41 -28.13 1.61
CA LEU A 115 7.97 -26.94 0.88
C LEU A 115 9.05 -25.83 0.79
N PRO A 116 9.74 -25.40 1.87
CA PRO A 116 10.82 -24.41 1.76
C PRO A 116 11.93 -24.79 0.77
N ILE A 117 12.25 -26.08 0.68
CA ILE A 117 13.28 -26.59 -0.23
C ILE A 117 12.77 -26.48 -1.68
N ARG A 118 11.52 -26.86 -1.92
CA ARG A 118 10.90 -26.80 -3.25
C ARG A 118 10.77 -25.36 -3.74
N LEU A 119 10.35 -24.44 -2.88
CA LEU A 119 10.25 -23.01 -3.21
C LEU A 119 11.61 -22.39 -3.48
N SER A 120 12.66 -22.77 -2.74
CA SER A 120 14.03 -22.30 -3.01
C SER A 120 14.61 -22.79 -4.35
N LYS A 121 14.03 -23.83 -4.95
CA LYS A 121 14.42 -24.38 -6.25
C LYS A 121 13.69 -23.73 -7.43
N ARG A 122 12.74 -22.82 -7.18
CA ARG A 122 12.08 -22.08 -8.28
C ARG A 122 13.12 -21.20 -8.99
N ARG A 123 13.21 -21.35 -10.30
CA ARG A 123 14.20 -20.60 -11.13
C ARG A 123 13.70 -19.18 -11.41
N THR A 124 12.40 -19.05 -11.66
CA THR A 124 11.70 -17.78 -11.79
C THR A 124 11.21 -17.27 -10.43
N PRO A 125 11.06 -15.95 -10.26
CA PRO A 125 10.47 -15.39 -9.05
C PRO A 125 9.02 -15.88 -8.83
N ILE A 126 8.67 -16.18 -7.58
CA ILE A 126 7.30 -16.48 -7.19
C ILE A 126 6.54 -15.17 -7.04
N ARG A 127 5.37 -15.03 -7.70
CA ARG A 127 4.47 -13.87 -7.57
C ARG A 127 3.34 -14.13 -6.59
N ARG A 128 2.56 -13.08 -6.30
CA ARG A 128 1.47 -13.06 -5.32
C ARG A 128 0.55 -14.28 -5.40
N SER A 129 0.01 -14.59 -6.59
CA SER A 129 -0.97 -15.67 -6.77
C SER A 129 -0.40 -17.06 -6.54
N GLU A 130 0.86 -17.29 -6.94
CA GLU A 130 1.58 -18.54 -6.66
C GLU A 130 1.82 -18.68 -5.14
N LEU A 131 2.32 -17.63 -4.48
CA LEU A 131 2.53 -17.64 -3.03
C LEU A 131 1.22 -17.89 -2.26
N LEU A 132 0.16 -17.16 -2.61
CA LEU A 132 -1.15 -17.27 -1.98
C LEU A 132 -1.70 -18.70 -2.10
N SER A 133 -1.53 -19.33 -3.27
CA SER A 133 -1.97 -20.70 -3.50
C SER A 133 -1.27 -21.70 -2.57
N TYR A 134 0.05 -21.57 -2.36
CA TYR A 134 0.76 -22.41 -1.39
C TYR A 134 0.29 -22.17 0.04
N LEU A 135 0.09 -20.90 0.44
CA LEU A 135 -0.39 -20.57 1.78
C LEU A 135 -1.80 -21.11 2.03
N GLN A 136 -2.73 -20.94 1.08
CA GLN A 136 -4.07 -21.52 1.15
C GLN A 136 -4.05 -23.05 1.24
N THR A 137 -3.10 -23.69 0.56
CA THR A 137 -2.94 -25.16 0.59
C THR A 137 -2.50 -25.66 1.96
N ILE A 138 -1.56 -24.97 2.63
CA ILE A 138 -1.04 -25.39 3.94
C ILE A 138 -1.89 -24.89 5.12
N HIS A 139 -2.75 -23.89 4.91
CA HIS A 139 -3.55 -23.24 5.95
C HIS A 139 -4.37 -24.21 6.83
N PRO A 140 -5.10 -25.21 6.29
CA PRO A 140 -5.86 -26.15 7.12
C PRO A 140 -4.98 -26.97 8.08
N PHE A 141 -3.78 -27.37 7.65
CA PHE A 141 -2.83 -28.10 8.50
C PHE A 141 -2.37 -27.25 9.68
N PHE A 142 -2.27 -25.93 9.48
CA PHE A 142 -1.83 -25.00 10.52
C PHE A 142 -2.94 -24.80 11.53
N LEU A 143 -4.19 -24.61 11.08
CA LEU A 143 -5.34 -24.51 11.96
C LEU A 143 -5.54 -25.77 12.80
N ASN A 144 -5.41 -26.96 12.20
CA ASN A 144 -5.43 -28.23 12.94
C ASN A 144 -4.33 -28.25 14.01
N SER A 145 -3.07 -27.97 13.63
CA SER A 145 -1.94 -28.00 14.56
C SER A 145 -2.10 -27.02 15.72
N ILE A 146 -2.53 -25.78 15.45
CA ILE A 146 -2.81 -24.79 16.50
C ILE A 146 -3.92 -25.31 17.42
N SER A 147 -5.06 -25.74 16.88
CA SER A 147 -6.22 -26.22 17.65
C SER A 147 -5.87 -27.43 18.54
N GLU A 148 -5.12 -28.39 18.00
CA GLU A 148 -4.67 -29.59 18.72
C GLU A 148 -3.76 -29.24 19.89
N ILE A 149 -2.77 -28.38 19.69
CA ILE A 149 -1.83 -27.98 20.74
C ILE A 149 -2.55 -27.13 21.82
N TYR A 150 -3.45 -26.23 21.43
CA TYR A 150 -4.25 -25.46 22.40
C TYR A 150 -5.14 -26.36 23.26
N TYR A 151 -5.80 -27.35 22.64
CA TYR A 151 -6.61 -28.32 23.36
C TYR A 151 -5.75 -29.20 24.28
N LYS A 152 -4.60 -29.68 23.80
CA LYS A 152 -3.63 -30.47 24.59
C LYS A 152 -3.21 -29.75 25.87
N HIS A 153 -2.97 -28.43 25.79
CA HIS A 153 -2.59 -27.59 26.93
C HIS A 153 -3.79 -27.03 27.72
N LYS A 154 -5.02 -27.47 27.42
CA LYS A 154 -6.26 -27.04 28.09
C LYS A 154 -6.52 -25.54 28.02
N LEU A 155 -6.00 -24.87 26.98
CA LEU A 155 -6.29 -23.47 26.68
C LEU A 155 -7.67 -23.31 26.02
N THR A 156 -8.21 -24.41 25.48
CA THR A 156 -9.59 -24.53 25.00
C THR A 156 -10.25 -25.76 25.60
N TYR A 157 -11.57 -25.70 25.79
CA TYR A 157 -12.35 -26.82 26.35
C TYR A 157 -12.68 -27.91 25.32
N LYS A 158 -12.54 -27.59 24.02
CA LYS A 158 -12.70 -28.50 22.88
C LYS A 158 -11.75 -28.10 21.75
N LEU A 159 -11.52 -29.00 20.82
CA LEU A 159 -10.91 -28.68 19.53
C LEU A 159 -11.78 -27.63 18.83
N GLN A 160 -11.18 -26.48 18.48
CA GLN A 160 -11.89 -25.40 17.79
C GLN A 160 -11.98 -25.67 16.29
N TYR A 161 -10.92 -26.26 15.75
CA TYR A 161 -10.80 -26.66 14.36
C TYR A 161 -10.19 -28.05 14.30
N HIS A 162 -10.77 -28.92 13.47
CA HIS A 162 -10.21 -30.22 13.14
C HIS A 162 -10.80 -30.69 11.81
N GLN A 163 -9.97 -30.76 10.78
CA GLN A 163 -10.33 -31.31 9.48
C GLN A 163 -9.57 -32.63 9.27
N ASP A 164 -10.24 -33.67 8.75
CA ASP A 164 -9.53 -34.86 8.25
C ASP A 164 -8.85 -34.51 6.93
N LEU A 165 -7.52 -34.39 6.99
CA LEU A 165 -6.69 -34.00 5.86
C LEU A 165 -6.01 -35.20 5.19
N GLY A 166 -6.33 -36.46 5.55
CA GLY A 166 -5.59 -37.62 5.03
C GLY A 166 -5.64 -37.76 3.50
N GLN A 167 -6.84 -37.61 2.91
CA GLN A 167 -6.98 -37.61 1.45
C GLN A 167 -6.34 -36.37 0.80
N PHE A 168 -6.49 -35.21 1.44
CA PHE A 168 -5.95 -33.94 0.95
C PHE A 168 -4.41 -33.96 0.94
N GLU A 169 -3.79 -34.47 2.00
CA GLU A 169 -2.35 -34.67 2.11
C GLU A 169 -1.84 -35.58 0.99
N SER A 170 -2.52 -36.70 0.71
CA SER A 170 -2.15 -37.59 -0.40
C SER A 170 -2.20 -36.90 -1.77
N VAL A 171 -3.21 -36.07 -2.02
CA VAL A 171 -3.33 -35.29 -3.27
C VAL A 171 -2.22 -34.25 -3.37
N ILE A 172 -1.96 -33.52 -2.28
CA ILE A 172 -0.92 -32.49 -2.23
C ILE A 172 0.47 -33.11 -2.44
N GLU A 173 0.76 -34.26 -1.83
CA GLU A 173 2.02 -34.95 -2.01
C GLU A 173 2.26 -35.30 -3.49
N LYS A 174 1.21 -35.75 -4.19
CA LYS A 174 1.25 -35.98 -5.63
C LYS A 174 1.47 -34.70 -6.44
N SER A 175 1.05 -33.54 -5.94
CA SER A 175 1.32 -32.24 -6.58
C SER A 175 2.74 -31.70 -6.33
N GLY A 176 3.57 -32.43 -5.57
CA GLY A 176 4.92 -31.98 -5.21
C GLY A 176 5.86 -31.70 -6.37
N PHE A 177 5.57 -32.21 -7.57
CA PHE A 177 6.35 -31.97 -8.80
C PHE A 177 6.06 -30.61 -9.46
N LEU A 178 5.05 -29.85 -9.03
CA LEU A 178 4.64 -28.61 -9.70
C LEU A 178 5.78 -27.61 -9.88
N HIS A 179 6.66 -27.47 -8.88
CA HIS A 179 7.82 -26.58 -8.97
C HIS A 179 8.80 -27.00 -10.10
N GLU A 180 9.01 -28.31 -10.29
CA GLU A 180 9.83 -28.85 -11.39
C GLU A 180 9.14 -28.66 -12.73
N LEU A 181 7.83 -28.88 -12.80
CA LEU A 181 7.02 -28.64 -13.99
C LEU A 181 7.14 -27.17 -14.43
N PHE A 182 6.89 -26.22 -13.53
CA PHE A 182 6.94 -24.80 -13.87
C PHE A 182 8.36 -24.34 -14.21
N ASN A 183 9.38 -24.84 -13.51
CA ASN A 183 10.77 -24.57 -13.91
C ASN A 183 11.02 -25.00 -15.36
N LYS A 184 10.58 -26.20 -15.74
CA LYS A 184 10.76 -26.72 -17.10
C LYS A 184 9.97 -25.94 -18.15
N LEU A 185 8.69 -25.64 -17.87
CA LEU A 185 7.83 -24.88 -18.78
C LEU A 185 8.35 -23.45 -19.05
N GLU A 186 8.95 -22.83 -18.03
CA GLU A 186 9.45 -21.45 -18.14
C GLU A 186 10.86 -21.36 -18.73
N GLU A 187 11.61 -22.46 -18.76
CA GLU A 187 12.87 -22.58 -19.52
C GLU A 187 12.62 -22.65 -21.03
N GLU A 188 11.50 -23.22 -21.48
CA GLU A 188 11.17 -23.48 -22.88
C GLU A 188 10.55 -22.25 -23.61
N ASN A 189 10.88 -21.02 -23.18
CA ASN A 189 10.48 -19.70 -23.73
C ASN A 189 9.09 -19.12 -23.38
N ASN A 190 8.32 -19.68 -22.44
CA ASN A 190 7.07 -19.07 -21.97
C ASN A 190 7.18 -18.58 -20.52
N LYS A 191 7.84 -17.43 -20.29
CA LYS A 191 7.77 -16.74 -18.99
C LYS A 191 6.30 -16.38 -18.68
N GLY A 192 5.85 -16.60 -17.45
CA GLY A 192 4.51 -16.24 -16.97
C GLY A 192 3.45 -17.34 -17.04
N GLN A 193 3.81 -18.58 -17.39
CA GLN A 193 2.85 -19.70 -17.37
C GLN A 193 2.40 -20.05 -15.94
N SER A 194 3.31 -19.96 -14.96
CA SER A 194 2.96 -20.10 -13.55
C SER A 194 1.95 -19.02 -13.14
N ASP A 195 2.18 -17.75 -13.52
CA ASP A 195 1.27 -16.65 -13.23
C ASP A 195 -0.12 -16.90 -13.82
N ILE A 196 -0.25 -17.30 -15.09
CA ILE A 196 -1.54 -17.62 -15.70
C ILE A 196 -2.24 -18.74 -14.93
N PHE A 197 -1.53 -19.82 -14.62
CA PHE A 197 -2.08 -20.97 -13.90
C PHE A 197 -2.58 -20.58 -12.51
N PHE A 198 -1.75 -19.94 -11.70
CA PHE A 198 -2.10 -19.59 -10.32
C PHE A 198 -3.13 -18.45 -10.25
N ASN A 199 -3.12 -17.50 -11.20
CA ASN A 199 -4.20 -16.51 -11.32
C ASN A 199 -5.53 -17.18 -11.64
N THR A 200 -5.54 -18.15 -12.56
CA THR A 200 -6.76 -18.88 -12.93
C THR A 200 -7.33 -19.66 -11.74
N ILE A 201 -6.46 -20.36 -10.99
CA ILE A 201 -6.86 -21.05 -9.76
C ILE A 201 -7.37 -20.06 -8.72
N GLY A 202 -6.69 -18.93 -8.53
CA GLY A 202 -7.11 -17.87 -7.61
C GLY A 202 -8.51 -17.34 -7.94
N LEU A 203 -8.79 -17.05 -9.21
CA LEU A 203 -10.11 -16.62 -9.69
C LEU A 203 -11.18 -17.69 -9.47
N TYR A 204 -10.85 -18.96 -9.70
CA TYR A 204 -11.76 -20.08 -9.44
C TYR A 204 -12.09 -20.21 -7.94
N ILE A 205 -11.09 -20.12 -7.06
CA ILE A 205 -11.28 -20.14 -5.61
C ILE A 205 -12.13 -18.95 -5.16
N GLN A 206 -11.85 -17.74 -5.66
CA GLN A 206 -12.61 -16.54 -5.34
C GLN A 206 -14.08 -16.65 -5.81
N SER A 207 -14.31 -17.16 -7.01
CA SER A 207 -15.65 -17.39 -7.54
C SER A 207 -16.44 -18.41 -6.71
N ASN A 208 -15.82 -19.54 -6.36
CA ASN A 208 -16.45 -20.54 -5.49
C ASN A 208 -16.75 -20.00 -4.09
N LYS A 209 -15.84 -19.20 -3.53
CA LYS A 209 -16.03 -18.55 -2.24
C LYS A 209 -17.25 -17.63 -2.27
N LEU A 210 -17.35 -16.76 -3.28
CA LEU A 210 -18.50 -15.89 -3.46
C LEU A 210 -19.81 -16.69 -3.63
N HIS A 211 -19.77 -17.81 -4.35
CA HIS A 211 -20.94 -18.68 -4.51
C HIS A 211 -21.39 -19.31 -3.19
N ILE A 212 -20.44 -19.75 -2.34
CA ILE A 212 -20.73 -20.27 -1.00
C ILE A 212 -21.32 -19.15 -0.13
N GLU A 213 -20.68 -17.98 -0.08
CA GLU A 213 -21.19 -16.82 0.66
C GLU A 213 -22.59 -16.42 0.21
N PHE A 214 -22.84 -16.39 -1.10
CA PHE A 214 -24.15 -16.08 -1.67
C PHE A 214 -25.22 -17.09 -1.25
N LYS A 215 -24.90 -18.40 -1.27
CA LYS A 215 -25.83 -19.45 -0.83
C LYS A 215 -26.17 -19.39 0.66
N HIS A 216 -25.22 -18.91 1.47
CA HIS A 216 -25.36 -18.79 2.92
C HIS A 216 -25.52 -17.32 3.34
N TRP A 217 -26.00 -16.47 2.43
CA TRP A 217 -26.13 -15.04 2.69
C TRP A 217 -27.27 -14.79 3.68
N GLU A 218 -26.89 -14.41 4.90
CA GLU A 218 -27.82 -13.95 5.95
C GLU A 218 -27.61 -12.45 6.29
N GLY A 219 -26.79 -11.73 5.50
CA GLY A 219 -26.36 -10.35 5.74
C GLY A 219 -24.83 -10.18 5.58
N GLU A 220 -24.27 -9.02 5.96
CA GLU A 220 -22.81 -8.86 6.08
C GLU A 220 -22.29 -9.82 7.17
N SER A 221 -21.81 -10.99 6.76
CA SER A 221 -21.18 -11.96 7.66
C SER A 221 -19.78 -11.46 8.05
N LYS A 222 -19.69 -10.78 9.21
CA LYS A 222 -18.41 -10.35 9.83
C LYS A 222 -17.93 -11.36 10.86
N SER A 223 -18.03 -12.66 10.57
CA SER A 223 -17.59 -13.67 11.51
C SER A 223 -16.06 -13.73 11.57
N ASN A 224 -15.51 -13.66 12.79
CA ASN A 224 -14.09 -13.80 13.01
C ASN A 224 -13.58 -15.20 12.61
N ALA A 225 -14.44 -16.22 12.72
CA ALA A 225 -14.13 -17.55 12.21
C ALA A 225 -13.96 -17.57 10.69
N PHE A 226 -14.78 -16.79 9.96
CA PHE A 226 -14.64 -16.64 8.52
C PHE A 226 -13.35 -15.92 8.13
N TYR A 227 -13.02 -14.84 8.85
CA TYR A 227 -11.74 -14.15 8.66
C TYR A 227 -10.56 -15.12 8.84
N LEU A 228 -10.55 -15.88 9.94
CA LEU A 228 -9.51 -16.84 10.27
C LEU A 228 -9.37 -17.97 9.24
N VAL A 229 -10.48 -18.57 8.80
CA VAL A 229 -10.46 -19.74 7.92
C VAL A 229 -10.26 -19.37 6.45
N SER A 230 -10.83 -18.25 5.99
CA SER A 230 -10.96 -17.96 4.56
C SER A 230 -10.27 -16.67 4.11
N GLU A 231 -10.23 -15.61 4.91
CA GLU A 231 -9.59 -14.34 4.54
C GLU A 231 -8.08 -14.32 4.85
N PHE A 232 -7.69 -14.92 5.98
CA PHE A 232 -6.37 -14.78 6.56
C PHE A 232 -5.20 -14.99 5.57
N PRO A 233 -5.18 -16.02 4.70
CA PRO A 233 -4.07 -16.19 3.75
C PRO A 233 -3.87 -14.97 2.84
N ASN A 234 -4.95 -14.39 2.31
CA ASN A 234 -4.89 -13.23 1.43
C ASN A 234 -4.54 -11.96 2.21
N ARG A 235 -5.09 -11.79 3.43
CA ARG A 235 -4.78 -10.65 4.29
C ARG A 235 -3.31 -10.64 4.72
N PHE A 236 -2.75 -11.80 5.04
CA PHE A 236 -1.33 -11.95 5.35
C PHE A 236 -0.43 -11.50 4.20
N VAL A 237 -0.67 -11.98 2.97
CA VAL A 237 0.14 -11.59 1.79
C VAL A 237 -0.02 -10.10 1.49
N THR A 238 -1.25 -9.57 1.58
CA THR A 238 -1.50 -8.12 1.44
C THR A 238 -0.73 -7.30 2.47
N LYS A 239 -0.69 -7.77 3.73
CA LYS A 239 0.06 -7.11 4.79
C LYS A 239 1.57 -7.16 4.55
N LEU A 240 2.10 -8.28 4.03
CA LEU A 240 3.51 -8.36 3.62
C LEU A 240 3.85 -7.31 2.58
N GLU A 241 3.03 -7.16 1.54
CA GLU A 241 3.24 -6.19 0.46
C GLU A 241 3.13 -4.73 0.94
N ASN A 242 2.16 -4.43 1.80
CA ASN A 242 1.94 -3.09 2.34
C ASN A 242 3.04 -2.67 3.32
N ASP A 243 3.57 -3.60 4.13
CA ASP A 243 4.59 -3.30 5.13
C ASP A 243 6.01 -3.18 4.54
N ILE A 244 6.20 -3.42 3.24
CA ILE A 244 7.50 -3.20 2.55
C ILE A 244 7.93 -1.74 2.69
N TYR A 245 7.00 -0.82 2.43
CA TYR A 245 7.25 0.61 2.37
C TYR A 245 6.32 1.38 3.31
N PRO A 246 6.60 2.66 3.58
CA PRO A 246 5.75 3.52 4.38
C PRO A 246 4.47 3.87 3.64
N ASP A 247 3.41 4.15 4.39
CA ASP A 247 2.20 4.76 3.82
C ASP A 247 2.58 6.09 3.19
N TRP A 248 1.94 6.41 2.07
CA TRP A 248 2.23 7.63 1.32
C TRP A 248 0.94 8.32 0.91
N TYR A 249 1.04 9.63 0.76
CA TYR A 249 -0.09 10.47 0.43
C TYR A 249 0.35 11.52 -0.57
N SER A 250 -0.52 11.90 -1.50
CA SER A 250 -0.13 12.80 -2.58
C SER A 250 -1.12 13.90 -2.88
N ALA A 251 -0.59 15.00 -3.40
CA ALA A 251 -1.35 16.11 -3.93
C ALA A 251 -0.97 16.31 -5.40
N SER A 252 -1.95 16.10 -6.28
CA SER A 252 -1.83 16.24 -7.73
C SER A 252 -1.90 17.68 -8.21
N PHE A 253 -1.06 18.00 -9.20
CA PHE A 253 -0.99 19.26 -9.92
C PHE A 253 -0.78 18.97 -11.40
N LEU A 254 -1.18 19.87 -12.28
CA LEU A 254 -1.03 19.74 -13.72
C LEU A 254 -0.10 20.81 -14.28
N GLU A 255 0.53 20.50 -15.41
CA GLU A 255 1.36 21.45 -16.15
C GLU A 255 0.52 22.54 -16.85
N SER A 256 -0.72 22.24 -17.25
CA SER A 256 -1.64 23.18 -17.89
C SER A 256 -3.08 23.04 -17.39
N ASN A 257 -3.93 24.02 -17.73
CA ASN A 257 -5.37 24.00 -17.47
C ASN A 257 -6.20 24.04 -18.77
N GLU A 258 -5.62 23.66 -19.90
CA GLU A 258 -6.23 23.79 -21.24
C GLU A 258 -7.04 22.55 -21.65
N ASN A 259 -6.82 21.42 -20.99
CA ASN A 259 -7.47 20.16 -21.32
C ASN A 259 -8.93 20.13 -20.80
N SER A 260 -9.89 19.98 -21.71
CA SER A 260 -11.31 19.94 -21.35
C SER A 260 -11.70 18.72 -20.52
N ALA A 261 -11.08 17.55 -20.73
CA ALA A 261 -11.38 16.35 -19.95
C ALA A 261 -10.99 16.54 -18.48
N VAL A 262 -9.87 17.23 -18.22
CA VAL A 262 -9.44 17.59 -16.85
C VAL A 262 -10.49 18.47 -16.16
N TRP A 263 -11.03 19.49 -16.83
CA TRP A 263 -12.12 20.30 -16.27
C TRP A 263 -13.40 19.49 -16.04
N GLY A 264 -13.65 18.46 -16.86
CA GLY A 264 -14.73 17.50 -16.67
C GLY A 264 -14.56 16.70 -15.38
N HIS A 265 -13.43 16.02 -15.23
CA HIS A 265 -13.15 15.10 -14.12
C HIS A 265 -12.82 15.83 -12.80
N TYR A 266 -11.88 16.78 -12.83
CA TYR A 266 -11.34 17.42 -11.63
C TYR A 266 -11.92 18.82 -11.37
N GLY A 267 -12.46 19.45 -12.42
CA GLY A 267 -13.13 20.74 -12.33
C GLY A 267 -14.63 20.65 -12.07
N ASP A 268 -15.14 19.53 -11.52
CA ASP A 268 -16.58 19.28 -11.27
C ASP A 268 -17.45 19.64 -12.49
N ASN A 269 -17.20 18.96 -13.62
CA ASN A 269 -17.93 19.23 -14.87
C ASN A 269 -17.89 20.71 -15.28
N HIS A 270 -16.72 21.35 -15.15
CA HIS A 270 -16.45 22.77 -15.38
C HIS A 270 -17.09 23.77 -14.40
N LYS A 271 -17.64 23.33 -13.26
CA LYS A 271 -18.20 24.22 -12.22
C LYS A 271 -17.17 24.65 -11.17
N GLY A 272 -16.09 23.89 -11.04
CA GLY A 272 -15.00 24.14 -10.11
C GLY A 272 -14.03 25.23 -10.58
N VAL A 273 -12.91 25.33 -9.89
CA VAL A 273 -11.85 26.31 -10.17
C VAL A 273 -10.49 25.64 -10.32
N CYS A 274 -9.56 26.38 -10.92
CA CYS A 274 -8.18 25.99 -11.05
C CYS A 274 -7.29 27.03 -10.34
N LEU A 275 -6.57 26.60 -9.31
CA LEU A 275 -5.60 27.39 -8.56
C LEU A 275 -4.23 27.28 -9.23
N LYS A 276 -3.60 28.40 -9.56
CA LYS A 276 -2.25 28.42 -10.13
C LYS A 276 -1.24 28.74 -9.03
N PHE A 277 -0.30 27.83 -8.79
CA PHE A 277 0.79 27.99 -7.85
C PHE A 277 2.10 28.30 -8.57
N LYS A 278 2.89 29.22 -7.98
CA LYS A 278 4.23 29.58 -8.41
C LYS A 278 5.26 28.69 -7.70
N PRO A 279 5.85 27.69 -8.39
CA PRO A 279 6.89 26.86 -7.78
C PRO A 279 8.17 27.67 -7.56
N ILE A 280 8.95 27.26 -6.56
CA ILE A 280 10.33 27.68 -6.35
C ILE A 280 11.29 26.65 -6.95
N LEU A 281 12.54 27.06 -7.19
CA LEU A 281 13.61 26.14 -7.52
C LEU A 281 14.38 25.77 -6.24
N ASN A 282 14.39 24.49 -5.89
CA ASN A 282 15.13 23.95 -4.75
C ASN A 282 16.04 22.82 -5.25
N GLU A 283 17.36 22.98 -5.13
CA GLU A 283 18.36 22.00 -5.61
C GLU A 283 18.13 21.57 -7.08
N GLY A 284 17.81 22.54 -7.94
CA GLY A 284 17.54 22.29 -9.37
C GLY A 284 16.20 21.63 -9.68
N LYS A 285 15.36 21.37 -8.68
CA LYS A 285 14.02 20.79 -8.86
C LYS A 285 12.92 21.79 -8.49
N LEU A 286 11.78 21.70 -9.16
CA LEU A 286 10.60 22.51 -8.81
C LEU A 286 10.05 22.05 -7.46
N ALA A 287 9.71 23.00 -6.59
CA ALA A 287 9.14 22.71 -5.28
C ALA A 287 8.08 23.73 -4.88
N LEU A 288 7.26 23.39 -3.88
CA LEU A 288 6.33 24.28 -3.19
C LEU A 288 6.64 24.26 -1.70
N ASN A 289 6.69 25.44 -1.07
CA ASN A 289 6.87 25.50 0.39
C ASN A 289 5.55 25.20 1.07
N LEU A 290 5.57 24.23 1.99
CA LEU A 290 4.41 23.87 2.81
C LEU A 290 4.80 23.88 4.27
N ASN A 291 3.87 24.27 5.12
CA ASN A 291 3.96 24.14 6.56
C ASN A 291 3.81 22.67 6.93
N THR A 292 4.89 22.07 7.38
CA THR A 292 4.91 20.65 7.74
C THR A 292 5.72 20.43 9.00
N GLU A 293 5.46 19.32 9.69
CA GLU A 293 6.34 18.81 10.72
C GLU A 293 7.65 18.34 10.06
N TYR A 294 8.79 18.61 10.69
CA TYR A 294 10.10 18.16 10.16
C TYR A 294 11.06 17.72 11.25
N GLY A 295 10.62 17.71 12.51
CA GLY A 295 11.43 17.30 13.64
C GLY A 295 10.60 17.22 14.92
N TYR A 296 11.17 16.59 15.94
CA TYR A 296 10.50 16.37 17.21
C TYR A 296 11.46 16.69 18.36
N GLY A 297 11.04 17.60 19.25
CA GLY A 297 11.78 17.98 20.46
C GLY A 297 10.94 17.73 21.71
N SER A 298 10.55 18.79 22.42
CA SER A 298 9.48 18.73 23.44
C SER A 298 8.06 18.59 22.85
N GLY A 299 7.97 18.61 21.52
CA GLY A 299 6.78 18.41 20.71
C GLY A 299 7.12 18.53 19.22
N PRO A 300 6.13 18.44 18.31
CA PRO A 300 6.31 18.62 16.87
C PRO A 300 6.91 19.99 16.53
N ILE A 301 7.99 19.98 15.75
CA ILE A 301 8.59 21.20 15.20
C ILE A 301 8.03 21.39 13.79
N ILE A 302 7.25 22.46 13.62
CA ILE A 302 6.51 22.75 12.39
C ILE A 302 7.08 24.01 11.73
N GLY A 303 7.21 24.01 10.40
CA GLY A 303 7.63 25.19 9.65
C GLY A 303 7.58 25.00 8.14
N MET A 304 7.87 26.08 7.39
CA MET A 304 7.92 26.00 5.93
C MET A 304 9.10 25.12 5.49
N ARG A 305 8.79 24.10 4.68
CA ARG A 305 9.77 23.24 4.03
C ARG A 305 9.44 23.05 2.55
N PRO A 306 10.45 23.01 1.67
CA PRO A 306 10.25 22.75 0.26
C PRO A 306 9.79 21.30 0.04
N HIS A 307 8.68 21.13 -0.67
CA HIS A 307 8.21 19.83 -1.15
C HIS A 307 8.39 19.78 -2.66
N THR A 308 9.20 18.84 -3.13
CA THR A 308 9.54 18.72 -4.54
C THR A 308 8.40 18.17 -5.38
N PHE A 309 8.10 18.83 -6.49
CA PHE A 309 7.20 18.32 -7.53
C PHE A 309 7.86 17.17 -8.27
N ARG A 310 7.20 16.02 -8.27
CA ARG A 310 7.60 14.81 -8.97
C ARG A 310 6.78 14.70 -10.25
N LYS A 311 7.43 14.64 -11.42
CA LYS A 311 6.72 14.42 -12.68
C LYS A 311 6.21 12.98 -12.72
N ILE A 312 4.96 12.78 -13.14
CA ILE A 312 4.39 11.45 -13.36
C ILE A 312 4.86 10.89 -14.69
N GLU A 313 5.17 9.60 -14.68
CA GLU A 313 5.60 8.79 -15.81
C GLU A 313 4.45 7.85 -16.20
N TYR A 314 4.13 7.81 -17.50
CA TYR A 314 2.95 7.11 -18.00
C TYR A 314 3.33 5.82 -18.74
N HIS A 315 3.21 4.69 -18.05
CA HIS A 315 3.51 3.37 -18.62
C HIS A 315 2.88 2.23 -17.82
N ASN A 316 2.81 1.05 -18.46
CA ASN A 316 2.10 -0.11 -17.92
C ASN A 316 3.00 -1.06 -17.12
N LYS A 317 4.29 -0.73 -16.94
CA LYS A 317 5.23 -1.54 -16.16
C LYS A 317 5.36 -0.95 -14.75
N HIS A 318 5.01 -1.73 -13.74
CA HIS A 318 5.23 -1.38 -12.34
C HIS A 318 6.66 -1.72 -11.89
N VAL A 319 7.11 -1.09 -10.80
CA VAL A 319 8.41 -1.42 -10.18
C VAL A 319 8.32 -2.83 -9.61
N GLU A 320 9.27 -3.68 -9.98
CA GLU A 320 9.38 -5.04 -9.45
C GLU A 320 10.15 -5.01 -8.12
N ILE A 321 9.60 -5.63 -7.09
CA ILE A 321 10.16 -5.58 -5.72
C ILE A 321 10.41 -7.00 -5.21
N ASP A 322 11.66 -7.32 -4.86
CA ASP A 322 11.99 -8.57 -4.16
C ASP A 322 11.69 -8.41 -2.66
N PHE A 323 10.61 -9.01 -2.20
CA PHE A 323 10.18 -8.93 -0.80
C PHE A 323 11.31 -9.29 0.17
N PHE A 324 12.04 -10.39 -0.08
CA PHE A 324 13.07 -10.87 0.84
C PHE A 324 14.31 -9.97 0.91
N ARG A 325 14.39 -8.94 0.06
CA ARG A 325 15.47 -7.95 0.04
C ARG A 325 14.93 -6.53 0.19
N SER A 326 13.66 -6.33 0.51
CA SER A 326 13.04 -5.00 0.57
C SER A 326 12.32 -4.73 1.90
N MET A 327 12.75 -5.37 2.99
CA MET A 327 12.18 -5.16 4.33
C MET A 327 12.89 -4.01 5.09
N GLY A 328 13.06 -2.87 4.43
CA GLY A 328 13.86 -1.73 4.93
C GLY A 328 13.32 -1.04 6.19
N ARG A 329 12.05 -1.27 6.53
CA ARG A 329 11.41 -0.72 7.72
C ARG A 329 11.76 -1.45 9.02
N LEU A 330 12.40 -2.62 8.94
CA LEU A 330 12.73 -3.42 10.11
C LEU A 330 14.19 -3.21 10.54
N PRO A 331 14.46 -3.04 11.86
CA PRO A 331 15.82 -3.06 12.37
C PRO A 331 16.53 -4.38 12.03
N LYS A 332 17.83 -4.33 11.75
CA LYS A 332 18.66 -5.51 11.42
C LYS A 332 18.48 -6.69 12.37
N ILE A 333 18.44 -6.43 13.69
CA ILE A 333 18.25 -7.48 14.71
C ILE A 333 16.90 -8.20 14.54
N GLU A 334 15.86 -7.48 14.11
CA GLU A 334 14.55 -8.07 13.86
C GLU A 334 14.52 -8.82 12.53
N LEU A 335 15.20 -8.31 11.50
CA LEU A 335 15.39 -8.99 10.22
C LEU A 335 16.10 -10.33 10.38
N ASP A 336 17.21 -10.35 11.13
CA ASP A 336 17.94 -11.58 11.45
C ASP A 336 17.00 -12.60 12.12
N LYS A 337 16.31 -12.20 13.19
CA LYS A 337 15.44 -13.11 13.97
C LYS A 337 14.18 -13.59 13.24
N LEU A 338 13.61 -12.77 12.37
CA LEU A 338 12.35 -13.07 11.69
C LEU A 338 12.56 -13.69 10.33
N TRP A 339 13.64 -13.36 9.62
CA TRP A 339 13.76 -13.65 8.19
C TRP A 339 15.11 -14.27 7.81
N TYR A 340 16.22 -13.73 8.29
CA TYR A 340 17.53 -14.07 7.73
C TYR A 340 18.32 -15.14 8.48
N GLU A 341 17.96 -15.49 9.71
CA GLU A 341 18.63 -16.55 10.47
C GLU A 341 17.71 -17.76 10.69
N ASP A 342 18.30 -18.95 10.65
CA ASP A 342 17.65 -20.17 11.12
C ASP A 342 17.94 -20.42 12.62
N PRO A 343 17.31 -21.43 13.26
CA PRO A 343 17.54 -21.72 14.68
C PRO A 343 18.99 -22.11 15.04
N ASP A 344 19.79 -22.53 14.06
CA ASP A 344 21.19 -22.92 14.23
C ASP A 344 22.14 -21.71 14.02
N GLY A 345 21.60 -20.54 13.66
CA GLY A 345 22.35 -19.31 13.41
C GLY A 345 22.91 -19.17 11.99
N ASN A 346 22.51 -20.04 11.06
CA ASN A 346 22.92 -19.90 9.65
C ASN A 346 22.21 -18.71 9.02
N LYS A 347 22.94 -17.92 8.22
CA LYS A 347 22.41 -16.74 7.53
C LYS A 347 21.94 -17.06 6.11
N SER A 348 20.84 -16.42 5.72
CA SER A 348 20.32 -16.45 4.36
C SER A 348 21.17 -15.60 3.41
N VAL A 349 21.30 -16.04 2.16
CA VAL A 349 21.89 -15.25 1.06
C VAL A 349 21.09 -13.99 0.75
N CYS A 350 19.84 -13.90 1.19
CA CYS A 350 19.04 -12.68 1.06
C CYS A 350 19.55 -11.55 1.95
N ALA A 351 20.35 -11.86 2.98
CA ALA A 351 20.94 -10.87 3.89
C ALA A 351 22.28 -10.30 3.42
N SER A 352 22.73 -10.63 2.21
CA SER A 352 24.07 -10.26 1.71
C SER A 352 24.31 -8.75 1.60
N HIS A 353 23.25 -7.93 1.62
CA HIS A 353 23.36 -6.48 1.69
C HIS A 353 23.96 -5.99 3.02
N PHE A 354 23.99 -6.83 4.06
CA PHE A 354 24.61 -6.52 5.35
C PHE A 354 26.04 -7.06 5.51
N ASP A 355 26.65 -7.59 4.45
CA ASP A 355 28.01 -8.16 4.51
C ASP A 355 29.09 -7.08 4.68
N SER A 356 28.86 -5.87 4.15
CA SER A 356 29.75 -4.72 4.30
C SER A 356 28.97 -3.40 4.38
N PRO A 357 29.55 -2.33 4.94
CA PRO A 357 28.92 -1.01 4.96
C PRO A 357 28.58 -0.47 3.57
N GLU A 358 29.41 -0.71 2.55
CA GLU A 358 29.16 -0.21 1.19
C GLU A 358 27.91 -0.87 0.58
N LYS A 359 27.77 -2.20 0.72
CA LYS A 359 26.58 -2.92 0.23
C LYS A 359 25.31 -2.48 0.96
N GLU A 360 25.43 -2.13 2.24
CA GLU A 360 24.30 -1.66 3.04
C GLU A 360 23.84 -0.29 2.56
N GLU A 361 24.76 0.61 2.24
CA GLU A 361 24.48 1.93 1.66
C GLU A 361 23.83 1.80 0.27
N GLU A 362 24.41 1.00 -0.63
CA GLU A 362 23.85 0.72 -1.96
C GLU A 362 22.41 0.18 -1.88
N TRP A 363 22.17 -0.76 -0.96
CA TRP A 363 20.86 -1.34 -0.73
C TRP A 363 19.85 -0.31 -0.19
N GLN A 364 20.26 0.57 0.73
CA GLN A 364 19.40 1.65 1.25
C GLN A 364 19.02 2.64 0.15
N GLU A 365 19.97 3.02 -0.70
CA GLU A 365 19.71 3.89 -1.85
C GLU A 365 18.74 3.25 -2.85
N GLU A 366 18.96 1.97 -3.20
CA GLU A 366 18.08 1.23 -4.10
C GLU A 366 16.66 1.07 -3.51
N TYR A 367 16.56 0.76 -2.22
CA TYR A 367 15.28 0.63 -1.52
C TYR A 367 14.46 1.93 -1.62
N TRP A 368 15.06 3.09 -1.33
CA TRP A 368 14.38 4.39 -1.43
C TRP A 368 14.15 4.84 -2.87
N LYS A 369 15.04 4.48 -3.80
CA LYS A 369 14.82 4.71 -5.22
C LYS A 369 13.57 3.96 -5.70
N ASN A 370 13.46 2.67 -5.37
CA ASN A 370 12.30 1.84 -5.73
C ASN A 370 11.00 2.36 -5.11
N PHE A 371 11.03 2.81 -3.85
CA PHE A 371 9.90 3.51 -3.25
C PHE A 371 9.49 4.72 -4.10
N ASN A 372 10.43 5.63 -4.35
CA ASN A 372 10.17 6.87 -5.06
C ASN A 372 9.72 6.67 -6.51
N ASP A 373 10.24 5.66 -7.20
CA ASP A 373 9.85 5.34 -8.57
C ASP A 373 8.45 4.73 -8.62
N SER A 374 8.05 3.90 -7.64
CA SER A 374 6.69 3.34 -7.58
C SER A 374 5.60 4.40 -7.45
N LEU A 375 5.94 5.59 -6.94
CA LEU A 375 5.02 6.71 -6.72
C LEU A 375 4.81 7.59 -7.97
N LYS A 376 5.59 7.37 -9.04
CA LYS A 376 5.56 8.18 -10.26
C LYS A 376 4.76 7.52 -11.38
N ILE A 377 4.37 6.26 -11.23
CA ILE A 377 3.80 5.48 -12.33
C ILE A 377 2.29 5.64 -12.36
N LYS A 378 1.75 5.97 -13.53
CA LYS A 378 0.32 5.98 -13.83
C LYS A 378 0.07 5.34 -15.19
N LEU A 379 -1.09 4.75 -15.41
CA LEU A 379 -1.39 4.10 -16.68
C LEU A 379 -1.48 5.11 -17.84
N ARG A 380 -1.18 4.64 -19.07
CA ARG A 380 -1.06 5.50 -20.27
C ARG A 380 -2.34 6.24 -20.63
N GLU A 381 -3.48 5.65 -20.28
CA GLU A 381 -4.82 6.19 -20.47
C GLU A 381 -5.00 7.55 -19.76
N TRP A 382 -4.21 7.82 -18.72
CA TRP A 382 -4.22 9.08 -17.96
C TRP A 382 -3.17 10.10 -18.40
N SER A 383 -2.38 9.81 -19.45
CA SER A 383 -1.27 10.68 -19.91
C SER A 383 -1.69 12.11 -20.29
N TYR A 384 -2.97 12.31 -20.61
CA TYR A 384 -3.54 13.62 -20.92
C TYR A 384 -3.52 14.61 -19.74
N GLU A 385 -3.32 14.13 -18.49
CA GLU A 385 -3.23 14.97 -17.30
C GLU A 385 -1.88 15.70 -17.19
N ASN A 386 -0.80 15.13 -17.72
CA ASN A 386 0.56 15.68 -17.60
C ASN A 386 0.87 16.17 -16.16
N GLU A 387 0.61 15.24 -15.23
CA GLU A 387 0.58 15.45 -13.79
C GLU A 387 1.97 15.59 -13.15
N TYR A 388 2.03 16.42 -12.12
CA TYR A 388 3.09 16.51 -11.12
C TYR A 388 2.51 16.28 -9.72
N ARG A 389 3.26 15.63 -8.84
CA ARG A 389 2.84 15.36 -7.46
C ARG A 389 3.77 15.94 -6.42
N LEU A 390 3.16 16.44 -5.35
CA LEU A 390 3.82 16.50 -4.05
C LEU A 390 3.47 15.21 -3.31
N VAL A 391 4.43 14.64 -2.57
CA VAL A 391 4.23 13.41 -1.79
C VAL A 391 4.74 13.63 -0.36
N VAL A 392 3.98 13.12 0.60
CA VAL A 392 4.40 12.92 2.00
C VAL A 392 4.24 11.45 2.36
N HIS A 393 5.05 10.95 3.30
CA HIS A 393 5.03 9.55 3.71
C HIS A 393 5.26 9.38 5.22
N GLY A 394 4.75 8.28 5.75
CA GLY A 394 4.62 8.00 7.18
C GLY A 394 5.87 7.44 7.88
N ASP A 395 7.08 7.80 7.46
CA ASP A 395 8.30 7.27 8.10
C ASP A 395 8.56 7.85 9.49
N PHE A 396 8.50 9.17 9.57
CA PHE A 396 8.83 9.93 10.78
C PHE A 396 7.65 10.72 11.35
N ILE A 397 6.63 10.95 10.52
CA ILE A 397 5.47 11.79 10.83
C ILE A 397 4.22 10.96 10.58
N ASP A 398 3.27 11.01 11.50
CA ASP A 398 2.02 10.27 11.40
C ASP A 398 0.99 11.01 10.51
N TYR A 399 0.79 10.50 9.30
CA TYR A 399 -0.20 10.97 8.34
C TYR A 399 -1.48 10.11 8.30
N SER A 400 -1.70 9.24 9.29
CA SER A 400 -2.85 8.31 9.30
C SER A 400 -4.22 9.02 9.32
N THR A 401 -4.29 10.22 9.90
CA THR A 401 -5.55 10.99 9.98
C THR A 401 -5.74 11.91 8.78
N LYS A 402 -6.99 12.26 8.45
CA LYS A 402 -7.27 13.25 7.39
C LYS A 402 -6.75 14.64 7.73
N ASP A 403 -6.73 15.00 9.01
CA ASP A 403 -6.30 16.33 9.44
C ASP A 403 -4.78 16.50 9.37
N SER A 404 -4.00 15.47 9.72
CA SER A 404 -2.53 15.54 9.57
C SER A 404 -2.08 15.61 8.11
N ARG A 405 -2.96 15.27 7.16
CA ARG A 405 -2.73 15.35 5.70
C ARG A 405 -3.09 16.68 5.07
N LYS A 406 -3.52 17.68 5.85
CA LYS A 406 -3.81 19.04 5.39
C LYS A 406 -2.61 19.95 5.65
N LEU A 407 -1.74 20.08 4.65
CA LEU A 407 -0.57 20.97 4.75
C LEU A 407 -0.90 22.37 4.25
N ARG A 408 -0.34 23.39 4.91
CA ARG A 408 -0.65 24.79 4.59
C ARG A 408 0.39 25.41 3.67
N TYR A 409 -0.03 26.09 2.61
CA TYR A 409 0.87 26.83 1.72
C TYR A 409 0.96 28.30 2.11
N ASP A 410 2.05 28.96 1.71
CA ASP A 410 2.19 30.41 1.83
C ASP A 410 1.34 31.11 0.76
N PHE A 411 0.48 32.06 1.16
CA PHE A 411 -0.43 32.74 0.24
C PHE A 411 0.29 33.43 -0.92
N LYS A 412 1.55 33.85 -0.74
CA LYS A 412 2.36 34.44 -1.82
C LYS A 412 2.60 33.46 -2.98
N ASP A 413 2.54 32.15 -2.72
CA ASP A 413 2.79 31.11 -3.71
C ASP A 413 1.55 30.83 -4.57
N LEU A 414 0.35 31.26 -4.14
CA LEU A 414 -0.86 31.21 -4.97
C LEU A 414 -0.86 32.40 -5.94
N GLU A 415 -0.56 32.15 -7.21
CA GLU A 415 -0.37 33.18 -8.23
C GLU A 415 -1.70 33.76 -8.73
N SER A 416 -2.63 32.90 -9.12
CA SER A 416 -3.93 33.28 -9.71
C SER A 416 -5.00 32.21 -9.54
N ILE A 417 -6.26 32.56 -9.81
CA ILE A 417 -7.39 31.63 -9.84
C ILE A 417 -8.10 31.72 -11.20
N THR A 418 -8.36 30.59 -11.82
CA THR A 418 -9.20 30.48 -13.02
C THR A 418 -10.53 29.84 -12.66
N PHE A 419 -11.64 30.53 -12.90
CA PHE A 419 -12.99 29.97 -12.77
C PHE A 419 -13.33 29.10 -13.98
N GLY A 420 -13.89 27.92 -13.75
CA GLY A 420 -14.43 27.07 -14.80
C GLY A 420 -15.60 27.72 -15.56
N ILE A 421 -15.89 27.21 -16.76
CA ILE A 421 -16.92 27.74 -17.67
C ILE A 421 -18.29 27.88 -16.97
N LYS A 422 -18.65 26.92 -16.12
CA LYS A 422 -19.95 26.81 -15.46
C LYS A 422 -19.89 27.23 -13.98
N THR A 423 -18.82 27.88 -13.55
CA THR A 423 -18.69 28.33 -12.15
C THR A 423 -19.80 29.33 -11.83
N PRO A 424 -20.62 29.10 -10.79
CA PRO A 424 -21.67 30.05 -10.40
C PRO A 424 -21.10 31.40 -9.97
N ASN A 425 -21.75 32.50 -10.36
CA ASN A 425 -21.30 33.85 -10.00
C ASN A 425 -21.27 34.08 -8.47
N SER A 426 -22.18 33.47 -7.72
CA SER A 426 -22.18 33.51 -6.26
C SER A 426 -20.87 32.97 -5.67
N ALA A 427 -20.41 31.82 -6.18
CA ALA A 427 -19.15 31.21 -5.77
C ALA A 427 -17.94 32.05 -6.19
N LYS A 428 -17.94 32.62 -7.41
CA LYS A 428 -16.87 33.54 -7.85
C LYS A 428 -16.72 34.71 -6.87
N LEU A 429 -17.84 35.35 -6.52
CA LEU A 429 -17.84 36.50 -5.59
C LEU A 429 -17.36 36.11 -4.19
N GLN A 430 -17.73 34.94 -3.67
CA GLN A 430 -17.24 34.45 -2.39
C GLN A 430 -15.72 34.22 -2.41
N ILE A 431 -15.21 33.54 -3.45
CA ILE A 431 -13.78 33.32 -3.65
C ILE A 431 -13.03 34.64 -3.75
N MET A 432 -13.53 35.59 -4.53
CA MET A 432 -12.92 36.91 -4.68
C MET A 432 -12.84 37.67 -3.35
N LYS A 433 -13.88 37.57 -2.50
CA LYS A 433 -13.86 38.18 -1.16
C LYS A 433 -12.80 37.56 -0.24
N ILE A 434 -12.64 36.23 -0.28
CA ILE A 434 -11.59 35.53 0.47
C ILE A 434 -10.21 36.02 0.03
N ILE A 435 -9.97 36.07 -1.29
CA ILE A 435 -8.70 36.54 -1.84
C ILE A 435 -8.44 38.01 -1.51
N ASP A 436 -9.43 38.90 -1.60
CA ASP A 436 -9.28 40.31 -1.23
C ASP A 436 -8.88 40.47 0.24
N LYS A 437 -9.52 39.71 1.14
CA LYS A 437 -9.13 39.66 2.56
C LYS A 437 -7.69 39.17 2.73
N LYS A 438 -7.31 38.06 2.09
CA LYS A 438 -5.94 37.52 2.14
C LYS A 438 -4.90 38.49 1.57
N CYS A 439 -5.23 39.19 0.49
CA CYS A 439 -4.37 40.21 -0.10
C CYS A 439 -4.12 41.36 0.87
N LYS A 440 -5.15 41.85 1.58
CA LYS A 440 -5.01 42.88 2.63
C LYS A 440 -4.15 42.39 3.78
N GLU A 441 -4.38 41.18 4.28
CA GLU A 441 -3.59 40.57 5.37
C GLU A 441 -2.11 40.41 5.01
N ASN A 442 -1.80 40.13 3.74
CA ASN A 442 -0.44 39.90 3.25
C ASN A 442 0.18 41.11 2.53
N SER A 443 -0.46 42.29 2.58
CA SER A 443 -0.03 43.50 1.86
C SER A 443 0.24 43.27 0.35
N ARG A 444 -0.52 42.37 -0.28
CA ARG A 444 -0.43 42.06 -1.70
C ARG A 444 -1.37 42.97 -2.48
N LYS A 445 -0.81 43.76 -3.41
CA LYS A 445 -1.56 44.77 -4.18
C LYS A 445 -2.44 44.19 -5.27
N GLU A 446 -1.98 43.14 -5.94
CA GLU A 446 -2.63 42.59 -7.13
C GLU A 446 -2.76 41.08 -7.04
N PHE A 447 -3.91 40.58 -7.48
CA PHE A 447 -4.18 39.15 -7.63
C PHE A 447 -5.01 38.94 -8.89
N ASP A 448 -4.57 38.01 -9.73
CA ASP A 448 -5.20 37.80 -11.03
C ASP A 448 -6.31 36.74 -10.96
N PHE A 449 -7.45 37.09 -11.54
CA PHE A 449 -8.56 36.17 -11.78
C PHE A 449 -8.75 35.96 -13.27
N TYR A 450 -9.10 34.74 -13.64
CA TYR A 450 -9.37 34.35 -15.01
C TYR A 450 -10.71 33.63 -15.13
N GLN A 451 -11.31 33.70 -16.32
CA GLN A 451 -12.49 32.94 -16.69
C GLN A 451 -12.13 31.97 -17.81
N ALA A 452 -12.33 30.68 -17.58
CA ALA A 452 -12.19 29.66 -18.62
C ALA A 452 -13.32 29.77 -19.65
N TYR A 453 -12.98 29.59 -20.92
CA TYR A 453 -13.92 29.47 -22.05
C TYR A 453 -13.41 28.42 -23.05
N TYR A 454 -14.32 27.85 -23.85
CA TYR A 454 -13.94 26.94 -24.92
C TYR A 454 -13.57 27.73 -26.17
N SER A 455 -12.32 27.58 -26.62
CA SER A 455 -11.81 28.19 -27.84
C SER A 455 -12.11 27.28 -29.03
N LYS A 456 -13.09 27.66 -29.87
CA LYS A 456 -13.47 26.87 -31.04
C LYS A 456 -12.32 26.71 -32.04
N ASP A 457 -11.51 27.76 -32.19
CA ASP A 457 -10.40 27.79 -33.16
C ASP A 457 -9.26 26.84 -32.77
N LYS A 458 -8.99 26.71 -31.47
CA LYS A 458 -7.93 25.83 -30.94
C LYS A 458 -8.42 24.47 -30.46
N GLY A 459 -9.74 24.29 -30.32
CA GLY A 459 -10.34 23.05 -29.83
C GLY A 459 -10.03 22.73 -28.36
N GLN A 460 -9.64 23.72 -27.56
CA GLN A 460 -9.21 23.56 -26.17
C GLN A 460 -9.80 24.62 -25.23
N ILE A 461 -9.60 24.46 -23.93
CA ILE A 461 -9.93 25.49 -22.94
C ILE A 461 -8.87 26.58 -22.96
N GLU A 462 -9.31 27.83 -23.01
CA GLU A 462 -8.47 29.00 -22.81
C GLU A 462 -9.01 29.82 -21.62
N SER A 463 -8.20 30.73 -21.12
CA SER A 463 -8.54 31.56 -19.98
C SER A 463 -8.40 33.04 -20.32
N PHE A 464 -9.46 33.82 -20.08
CA PHE A 464 -9.47 35.27 -20.24
C PHE A 464 -9.21 35.94 -18.89
N LYS A 465 -8.25 36.87 -18.82
CA LYS A 465 -7.97 37.64 -17.59
C LYS A 465 -9.12 38.60 -17.32
N MET A 466 -9.72 38.52 -16.14
CA MET A 466 -10.82 39.37 -15.73
C MET A 466 -10.28 40.74 -15.28
N THR A 467 -10.92 41.81 -15.73
CA THR A 467 -10.62 43.18 -15.29
C THR A 467 -11.55 43.58 -14.15
N PHE A 468 -10.98 44.03 -13.03
CA PHE A 468 -11.71 44.47 -11.85
C PHE A 468 -11.16 45.81 -11.35
#